data_AF-A0A8A3S2C8-F1
#
_entry.id   AF-A0A8A3S2C8-F1
#
_cell.length_a   1.000
_cell.length_b   1.000
_cell.length_c   1.000
_cell.angle_alpha   90.00
_cell.angle_beta   90.00
_cell.angle_gamma   90.00
#
_symmetry.space_group_name_H-M   'P 1'
#
loop_
_entity.id
_entity.type
_entity.pdbx_description
1 polymer ?
#
loop_
_entity_poly.entity_id
_entity_poly.type
_entity_poly.pdbx_seq_one_letter_code
_entity_poly.pdbx_strand_id
1 'polypeptide(L)'
;MAAGHPDRDRRIDREAATTRVLSVLRQRAERGEAGLSNAEIRRFTRPDRYQAVRLMQQLQQEDPQIGLEGKGRGSRYVYRG
;
A
#
# COMPACT_ATOMS: atom_id res chain seq x y z
N MET A 1 -3.19 -30.25 16.56
CA MET A 1 -3.76 -28.99 16.06
C MET A 1 -2.72 -27.90 16.28
N ALA A 2 -1.95 -27.55 15.24
CA ALA A 2 -0.83 -26.61 15.39
C ALA A 2 -1.35 -25.18 15.25
N ALA A 3 -1.29 -24.41 16.33
CA ALA A 3 -1.53 -22.98 16.30
C ALA A 3 -0.51 -22.32 15.36
N GLY A 4 -0.99 -21.86 14.19
CA GLY A 4 -0.19 -21.07 13.27
C GLY A 4 0.34 -19.85 14.01
N HIS A 5 1.65 -19.68 14.01
CA HIS A 5 2.32 -18.58 14.68
C HIS A 5 1.70 -17.23 14.26
N PRO A 6 1.22 -16.39 15.20
CA PRO A 6 0.59 -15.11 14.87
C PRO A 6 1.52 -14.17 14.11
N ASP A 7 2.84 -14.37 14.21
CA ASP A 7 3.84 -13.62 13.47
C ASP A 7 3.91 -13.99 11.98
N ARG A 8 3.80 -15.28 11.66
CA ARG A 8 3.80 -15.77 10.27
C ARG A 8 2.56 -15.32 9.50
N ASP A 9 1.40 -15.38 10.16
CA ASP A 9 0.14 -14.89 9.62
C ASP A 9 0.21 -13.38 9.30
N ARG A 10 0.72 -12.58 10.25
CA ARG A 10 0.93 -11.14 10.05
C ARG A 10 1.89 -10.82 8.90
N ARG A 11 2.95 -11.61 8.74
CA ARG A 11 3.91 -11.43 7.65
C ARG A 11 3.28 -11.72 6.29
N ILE A 12 2.53 -12.80 6.17
CA ILE A 12 1.82 -13.16 4.94
C ILE A 12 0.77 -12.11 4.58
N ASP A 13 -0.02 -11.65 5.56
CA ASP A 13 -0.98 -10.55 5.36
C ASP A 13 -0.31 -9.27 4.85
N ARG A 14 0.86 -8.94 5.39
CA ARG A 14 1.63 -7.76 4.97
C ARG A 14 2.11 -7.91 3.54
N GLU A 15 2.73 -9.04 3.19
CA GLU A 15 3.22 -9.30 1.83
C GLU A 15 2.05 -9.25 0.83
N ALA A 16 0.91 -9.88 1.16
CA ALA A 16 -0.28 -9.83 0.32
C ALA A 16 -0.86 -8.42 0.15
N ALA A 17 -0.85 -7.60 1.21
CA ALA A 17 -1.28 -6.20 1.15
C ALA A 17 -0.36 -5.37 0.25
N THR A 18 0.97 -5.54 0.37
CA THR A 18 1.96 -4.84 -0.45
C THR A 18 1.77 -5.14 -1.93
N THR A 19 1.65 -6.42 -2.29
CA THR A 19 1.40 -6.83 -3.69
C THR A 19 0.09 -6.26 -4.23
N ARG A 20 -0.99 -6.27 -3.44
CA ARG A 20 -2.27 -5.70 -3.86
C ARG A 20 -2.19 -4.19 -4.08
N VAL A 21 -1.62 -3.44 -3.13
CA VAL A 21 -1.49 -1.97 -3.26
C VAL A 21 -0.66 -1.61 -4.48
N LEU A 22 0.47 -2.28 -4.71
CA LEU A 22 1.30 -2.05 -5.90
C LEU A 22 0.55 -2.34 -7.20
N SER A 23 -0.14 -3.48 -7.28
CA SER A 23 -0.91 -3.86 -8.46
C SER A 23 -2.00 -2.83 -8.79
N VAL A 24 -2.73 -2.34 -7.77
CA VAL A 24 -3.74 -1.29 -7.96
C VAL A 24 -3.11 0.04 -8.38
N LEU A 25 -1.99 0.44 -7.79
CA LEU A 25 -1.29 1.67 -8.18
C LEU A 25 -0.88 1.65 -9.66
N ARG A 26 -0.31 0.51 -10.12
CA ARG A 26 0.06 0.33 -11.52
C ARG A 26 -1.16 0.34 -12.44
N GLN A 27 -2.22 -0.41 -12.11
CA GLN A 27 -3.46 -0.41 -12.89
C GLN A 27 -4.09 0.97 -13.01
N ARG A 28 -4.06 1.78 -11.94
CA ARG A 28 -4.57 3.15 -11.98
C ARG A 28 -3.71 4.05 -12.85
N ALA A 29 -2.39 3.92 -12.77
CA ALA A 29 -1.49 4.67 -13.65
C ALA A 29 -1.71 4.31 -15.13
N GLU A 30 -1.84 3.02 -15.46
CA GLU A 30 -2.15 2.54 -16.81
C GLU A 30 -3.49 3.09 -17.35
N ARG A 31 -4.46 3.30 -16.45
CA ARG A 31 -5.78 3.85 -16.78
C ARG A 31 -5.84 5.38 -16.74
N GLY A 32 -4.76 6.07 -16.34
CA GLY A 32 -4.77 7.51 -16.09
C GLY A 32 -5.67 7.94 -14.93
N GLU A 33 -5.99 7.02 -14.02
CA GLU A 33 -6.81 7.28 -12.83
C GLU A 33 -5.98 7.91 -11.71
N ALA A 34 -6.67 8.57 -10.78
CA ALA A 34 -6.02 9.11 -9.59
C ALA A 34 -5.47 8.00 -8.69
N GLY A 35 -4.30 8.24 -8.11
CA GLY A 35 -3.64 7.33 -7.17
C GLY A 35 -4.45 6.98 -5.92
N LEU A 36 -3.86 6.15 -5.05
CA LEU A 36 -4.49 5.68 -3.83
C LEU A 36 -4.31 6.64 -2.66
N SER A 37 -5.41 6.96 -2.00
CA SER A 37 -5.41 7.72 -0.75
C SER A 37 -5.03 6.82 0.43
N ASN A 38 -4.51 7.39 1.52
CA ASN A 38 -4.26 6.64 2.77
C ASN A 38 -5.49 5.88 3.28
N ALA A 39 -6.70 6.42 3.09
CA ALA A 39 -7.95 5.76 3.45
C ALA A 39 -8.26 4.53 2.59
N GLU A 40 -7.84 4.51 1.33
CA GLU A 40 -7.99 3.36 0.44
C GLU A 40 -6.95 2.29 0.76
N ILE A 41 -5.70 2.70 1.03
CA ILE A 41 -4.61 1.79 1.45
C ILE A 41 -4.96 1.05 2.75
N ARG A 42 -5.65 1.71 3.68
CA ARG A 42 -6.20 1.10 4.91
C ARG A 42 -7.27 0.04 4.69
N ARG A 43 -7.84 -0.09 3.48
CA ARG A 43 -8.75 -1.19 3.14
C ARG A 43 -7.99 -2.47 2.77
N PHE A 44 -6.75 -2.32 2.31
CA PHE A 44 -5.87 -3.43 1.96
C PHE A 44 -5.01 -3.87 3.14
N THR A 45 -4.71 -2.96 4.06
CA THR A 45 -3.96 -3.23 5.29
C THR A 45 -4.90 -3.38 6.48
N ARG A 46 -4.60 -4.29 7.41
CA ARG A 46 -5.29 -4.39 8.71
C ARG A 46 -5.32 -3.01 9.41
N PRO A 47 -6.32 -2.71 10.27
CA PRO A 47 -6.71 -1.35 10.68
C PRO A 47 -5.70 -0.53 11.51
N ASP A 48 -4.43 -0.94 11.60
CA ASP A 48 -3.43 -0.17 12.32
C ASP A 48 -3.07 1.12 11.56
N ARG A 49 -3.20 2.25 12.28
CA ARG A 49 -3.05 3.61 11.73
C ARG A 49 -1.69 3.88 11.09
N TYR A 50 -0.65 3.14 11.48
CA TYR A 50 0.72 3.32 10.98
C TYR A 50 1.09 2.31 9.88
N GLN A 51 0.36 1.21 9.73
CA GLN A 51 0.70 0.19 8.74
C GLN A 51 0.62 0.68 7.31
N ALA A 52 -0.39 1.49 6.95
CA ALA A 52 -0.47 2.07 5.61
C ALA A 52 0.77 2.91 5.25
N VAL A 53 1.24 3.75 6.18
CA VAL A 53 2.41 4.62 5.96
C VAL A 53 3.69 3.79 5.87
N ARG A 54 3.88 2.79 6.75
CA ARG A 54 5.05 1.90 6.66
C ARG A 54 5.07 1.08 5.37
N LEU A 55 3.90 0.58 4.94
CA LEU A 55 3.76 -0.14 3.68
C LEU A 55 4.13 0.74 2.50
N MET A 56 3.64 1.98 2.48
CA MET A 56 3.98 2.91 1.39
C MET A 56 5.46 3.31 1.41
N GLN A 57 6.06 3.54 2.57
CA GLN A 57 7.50 3.80 2.65
C GLN A 57 8.32 2.63 2.10
N GLN A 58 7.94 1.40 2.42
CA GLN A 58 8.58 0.21 1.88
C GLN A 58 8.43 0.17 0.34
N LEU A 59 7.21 0.37 -0.17
CA LEU A 59 6.95 0.41 -1.61
C LEU A 59 7.78 1.48 -2.33
N GLN A 60 7.94 2.66 -1.75
CA GLN A 60 8.76 3.74 -2.33
C GLN A 60 10.27 3.44 -2.32
N GLN A 61 10.73 2.62 -1.35
CA GLN A 61 12.12 2.15 -1.34
C GLN A 61 12.37 1.08 -2.40
N GLU A 62 11.40 0.19 -2.63
CA GLU A 62 11.49 -0.86 -3.66
C GLU A 62 11.26 -0.31 -5.07
N ASP A 63 10.36 0.67 -5.21
CA ASP A 63 9.92 1.22 -6.48
C ASP A 63 9.87 2.77 -6.41
N PRO A 64 10.96 3.45 -6.83
CA PRO A 64 11.05 4.91 -6.74
C PRO A 64 10.08 5.64 -7.68
N GLN A 65 9.33 4.92 -8.54
CA GLN A 65 8.28 5.49 -9.37
C GLN A 65 7.02 5.83 -8.56
N ILE A 66 6.93 5.34 -7.33
CA ILE A 66 5.82 5.64 -6.42
C ILE A 66 6.04 6.99 -5.74
N GLY A 67 5.26 7.98 -6.15
CA GLY A 67 5.27 9.33 -5.60
C GLY A 67 4.07 9.60 -4.70
N LEU A 68 4.20 10.59 -3.81
CA LEU A 68 3.06 11.19 -3.12
C LEU A 68 2.67 12.49 -3.83
N GLU A 69 1.44 12.58 -4.28
CA GLU A 69 0.86 13.78 -4.89
C GLU A 69 -0.19 14.41 -3.97
N GLY A 70 -0.29 15.75 -4.05
CA GLY A 70 -1.23 16.54 -3.25
C GLY A 70 -0.68 17.01 -1.90
N LYS A 71 -1.51 17.73 -1.14
CA LYS A 71 -1.15 18.29 0.17
C LYS A 71 -2.18 17.92 1.23
N GLY A 72 -1.71 17.61 2.44
CA GLY A 72 -2.55 17.35 3.60
C GLY A 72 -3.50 16.15 3.44
N ARG A 73 -4.77 16.32 3.80
CA ARG A 73 -5.81 15.27 3.78
C ARG A 73 -6.11 14.72 2.38
N GLY A 74 -5.78 15.45 1.32
CA GLY A 74 -5.97 15.04 -0.07
C GLY A 74 -4.77 14.33 -0.70
N SER A 75 -3.77 13.97 0.10
CA SER A 75 -2.56 13.31 -0.43
C SER A 75 -2.85 11.89 -0.93
N ARG A 76 -2.32 11.56 -2.11
CA ARG A 76 -2.51 10.31 -2.84
C ARG A 76 -1.19 9.78 -3.34
N TYR A 77 -0.98 8.49 -3.19
CA TYR A 77 0.16 7.80 -3.76
C TYR A 77 -0.12 7.45 -5.21
N VAL A 78 0.77 7.83 -6.10
CA VAL A 78 0.67 7.58 -7.54
C VAL A 78 1.87 6.79 -8.02
N TYR A 79 1.66 6.00 -9.07
CA TYR A 79 2.74 5.34 -9.80
C TYR A 79 3.03 6.14 -11.07
N ARG A 80 4.28 6.54 -11.27
CA ARG A 80 4.75 7.33 -12.42
C ARG A 80 5.71 6.51 -13.27
N GLY A 81 5.22 5.44 -13.88
CA GLY A 81 5.97 4.58 -14.78
C GLY A 81 5.38 4.49 -16.16
#